data_AF-A0A3C0WE54-F1
#
_entry.id   AF-A0A3C0WE54-F1
#
_cell.length_a   1.000
_cell.length_b   1.000
_cell.length_c   1.000
_cell.angle_alpha   90.00
_cell.angle_beta   90.00
_cell.angle_gamma   90.00
#
_symmetry.space_group_name_H-M   'P 1'
#
loop_
_entity.id
_entity.type
_entity.pdbx_description
1 polymer ?
#
loop_
_entity_poly.entity_id
_entity_poly.type
_entity_poly.pdbx_seq_one_letter_code
_entity_poly.pdbx_strand_id
1 'polypeptide(L)'
;TAVNVQSMAYGNMGESSGTGVAFTRNPSTGDNTFYGEFLINAQGEDVVAGIRTPQPVAEMPGWSTDEKPTLGADVHAQLLEIKGTLENHYRDM
;
A
#
# COMPACT_ATOMS: atom_id res chain seq x y z
N THR A 1 26.47 9.41 -8.92
CA THR A 1 25.65 8.79 -7.87
C THR A 1 25.08 9.88 -6.99
N ALA A 2 23.80 9.83 -6.67
CA ALA A 2 23.17 10.72 -5.70
C ALA A 2 22.83 9.91 -4.44
N VAL A 3 22.56 10.59 -3.32
CA VAL A 3 22.18 9.98 -2.05
C VAL A 3 20.84 10.55 -1.61
N ASN A 4 19.89 9.68 -1.24
CA ASN A 4 18.61 10.09 -0.67
C ASN A 4 18.70 10.03 0.86
N VAL A 5 18.38 11.14 1.53
CA VAL A 5 18.22 11.22 2.98
C VAL A 5 16.77 11.56 3.25
N GLN A 6 16.06 10.71 3.98
CA GLN A 6 14.62 10.80 4.20
C GLN A 6 14.30 10.55 5.68
N SER A 7 13.24 11.20 6.19
CA SER A 7 12.69 10.85 7.50
C SER A 7 12.12 9.43 7.48
N MET A 8 12.33 8.69 8.56
CA MET A 8 11.80 7.34 8.70
C MET A 8 10.30 7.36 8.99
N ALA A 9 9.59 6.39 8.42
CA ALA A 9 8.23 5.99 8.77
C ALA A 9 8.22 4.46 8.95
N TYR A 10 7.37 3.95 9.85
CA TYR A 10 7.44 2.57 10.30
C TYR A 10 6.10 1.87 10.13
N GLY A 11 6.07 0.82 9.30
CA GLY A 11 4.90 -0.05 9.15
C GLY A 11 4.75 -1.10 10.24
N ASN A 12 5.73 -1.21 11.15
CA ASN A 12 5.84 -2.23 12.19
C ASN A 12 5.69 -1.69 13.63
N MET A 13 4.87 -0.63 13.80
CA MET A 13 4.55 -0.06 15.12
C MET A 13 3.27 -0.65 15.75
N GLY A 14 2.86 -1.84 15.31
CA GLY A 14 1.65 -2.52 15.77
C GLY A 14 0.55 -2.64 14.71
N GLU A 15 -0.61 -3.13 15.12
CA GLU A 15 -1.72 -3.53 14.23
C GLU A 15 -2.41 -2.37 13.50
N SER A 16 -2.13 -1.13 13.90
CA SER A 16 -2.59 0.08 13.22
C SER A 16 -1.59 0.64 12.19
N SER A 17 -0.48 -0.08 11.97
CA SER A 17 0.57 0.25 11.00
C SER A 17 0.71 -0.85 9.94
N GLY A 18 1.18 -0.48 8.75
CA GLY A 18 1.43 -1.45 7.69
C GLY A 18 2.31 -0.88 6.59
N THR A 19 2.68 -1.76 5.66
CA THR A 19 3.51 -1.43 4.49
C THR A 19 3.04 -2.24 3.29
N GLY A 20 3.25 -1.73 2.09
CA GLY A 20 2.85 -2.43 0.87
C GLY A 20 3.46 -1.85 -0.39
N VAL A 21 3.24 -2.54 -1.49
CA VAL A 21 3.61 -2.15 -2.85
C VAL A 21 2.37 -2.28 -3.72
N ALA A 22 2.12 -1.26 -4.55
CA ALA A 22 1.02 -1.28 -5.48
C ALA A 22 1.38 -0.66 -6.83
N PHE A 23 0.71 -1.15 -7.85
CA PHE A 23 0.61 -0.62 -9.19
C PHE A 23 -0.78 0.03 -9.33
N THR A 24 -0.81 1.15 -10.04
CA THR A 24 -2.07 1.86 -10.30
C THR A 24 -3.02 1.03 -11.15
N ARG A 25 -2.47 0.13 -11.98
CA ARG A 25 -3.16 -0.82 -12.87
C ARG A 25 -2.55 -2.20 -12.76
N ASN A 26 -3.26 -3.21 -13.25
CA ASN A 26 -2.73 -4.57 -13.31
C ASN A 26 -1.55 -4.62 -14.30
N PRO A 27 -0.31 -4.90 -13.86
CA PRO A 27 0.86 -4.88 -14.74
C PRO A 27 0.89 -6.03 -15.75
N SER A 28 0.11 -7.10 -15.52
CA SER A 28 0.06 -8.28 -16.39
C SER A 28 -0.98 -8.16 -17.50
N THR A 29 -2.12 -7.52 -17.23
CA THR A 29 -3.24 -7.41 -18.19
C THR A 29 -3.46 -6.00 -18.72
N GLY A 30 -3.00 -4.97 -18.01
CA GLY A 30 -3.30 -3.57 -18.30
C GLY A 30 -4.65 -3.09 -17.75
N ASP A 31 -5.42 -3.96 -17.09
CA ASP A 31 -6.72 -3.59 -16.54
C ASP A 31 -6.58 -2.46 -15.51
N ASN A 32 -7.52 -1.50 -15.55
CA ASN A 32 -7.56 -0.39 -14.60
C ASN A 32 -8.06 -0.81 -13.22
N THR A 33 -7.28 -1.67 -12.57
CA THR A 33 -7.52 -2.21 -11.24
C THR A 33 -6.33 -1.89 -10.36
N PHE A 34 -6.56 -1.32 -9.18
CA PHE A 34 -5.51 -1.08 -8.21
C PHE A 34 -4.97 -2.43 -7.73
N TYR A 35 -3.71 -2.71 -8.05
CA TYR A 35 -3.13 -4.05 -7.93
C TYR A 35 -1.88 -4.00 -7.07
N GLY A 36 -1.76 -4.90 -6.11
CA GLY A 36 -0.63 -4.88 -5.19
C GLY A 36 -0.91 -5.66 -3.94
N GLU A 37 0.04 -5.56 -3.02
CA GLU A 37 0.06 -6.34 -1.79
C GLU A 37 0.51 -5.49 -0.60
N PHE A 38 0.03 -5.84 0.59
CA PHE A 38 0.38 -5.18 1.84
C PHE A 38 0.50 -6.17 3.00
N LEU A 39 1.19 -5.74 4.06
CA LEU A 39 1.32 -6.44 5.32
C LEU A 39 1.08 -5.48 6.48
N ILE A 40 0.26 -5.92 7.44
CA ILE A 40 0.04 -5.24 8.71
C ILE A 40 1.21 -5.55 9.64
N ASN A 41 1.63 -4.55 10.41
CA ASN A 41 2.69 -4.65 11.40
C ASN A 41 3.98 -5.27 10.81
N ALA A 42 4.49 -4.67 9.74
CA ALA A 42 5.63 -5.17 8.96
C ALA A 42 6.47 -4.02 8.39
N GLN A 43 7.69 -4.30 7.93
CA GLN A 43 8.51 -3.35 7.18
C GLN A 43 8.57 -3.72 5.69
N GLY A 44 8.96 -2.76 4.85
CA GLY A 44 8.96 -2.94 3.39
C GLY A 44 9.77 -4.15 2.92
N GLU A 45 10.82 -4.53 3.66
CA GLU A 45 11.58 -5.75 3.40
C GLU A 45 10.72 -7.01 3.51
N ASP A 46 9.82 -7.09 4.49
CA ASP A 46 8.99 -8.28 4.73
C ASP A 46 8.03 -8.57 3.57
N VAL A 47 7.58 -7.52 2.87
CA VAL A 47 6.72 -7.63 1.68
C VAL A 47 7.48 -8.26 0.52
N VAL A 48 8.77 -7.97 0.36
CA VAL A 48 9.59 -8.46 -0.75
C VAL A 48 10.25 -9.81 -0.43
N ALA A 49 10.58 -10.05 0.83
CA ALA A 49 11.27 -11.26 1.28
C ALA A 49 10.41 -12.53 1.16
N GLY A 50 9.08 -12.40 1.09
CA GLY A 50 8.16 -13.53 0.92
C GLY A 50 8.07 -14.46 2.14
N ILE A 51 8.55 -14.03 3.31
CA ILE A 51 8.50 -14.80 4.56
C ILE A 51 7.07 -14.84 5.12
N ARG A 52 6.34 -13.72 4.98
CA ARG A 52 4.93 -13.59 5.35
C ARG A 52 4.10 -13.54 4.07
N THR A 53 2.96 -14.21 4.06
CA THR A 53 2.00 -14.12 2.96
C THR A 53 1.38 -12.73 2.94
N PRO A 54 1.63 -11.92 1.89
CA PRO A 54 1.04 -10.60 1.75
C PRO A 54 -0.47 -10.71 1.47
N GLN A 55 -1.22 -9.67 1.84
CA GLN A 55 -2.64 -9.55 1.52
C GLN A 55 -2.82 -8.66 0.29
N PRO A 56 -3.74 -8.96 -0.64
CA PRO A 56 -4.03 -8.07 -1.77
C PRO A 56 -4.52 -6.70 -1.28
N VAL A 57 -4.09 -5.61 -1.92
CA VAL A 57 -4.57 -4.25 -1.57
C VAL A 57 -6.09 -4.08 -1.71
N ALA A 58 -6.74 -4.92 -2.52
CA ALA A 58 -8.19 -4.97 -2.64
C ALA A 58 -8.89 -5.42 -1.33
N GLU A 59 -8.19 -6.14 -0.45
CA GLU A 59 -8.68 -6.59 0.86
C GLU A 59 -8.37 -5.58 1.97
N MET A 60 -7.60 -4.52 1.68
CA MET A 60 -7.25 -3.48 2.64
C MET A 60 -8.47 -2.85 3.33
N PRO A 61 -9.65 -2.63 2.70
CA PRO A 61 -10.83 -2.12 3.39
C PRO A 61 -11.30 -2.98 4.57
N GLY A 62 -10.95 -4.27 4.64
CA GLY A 62 -11.24 -5.15 5.76
C GLY A 62 -10.31 -5.00 6.96
N TRP A 63 -9.18 -4.31 6.80
CA TRP A 63 -8.23 -4.05 7.90
C TRP A 63 -8.83 -3.07 8.91
N SER A 64 -8.89 -3.49 10.17
CA SER A 64 -9.46 -2.74 11.28
C SER A 64 -8.74 -3.05 12.59
N THR A 65 -8.86 -2.14 13.55
CA THR A 65 -8.50 -2.37 14.96
C THR A 65 -9.67 -1.99 15.85
N ASP A 66 -9.67 -2.43 17.12
CA ASP A 66 -10.71 -2.07 18.09
C ASP A 66 -10.89 -0.54 18.23
N GLU A 67 -9.78 0.20 18.15
CA GLU A 67 -9.76 1.67 18.25
C GLU A 67 -10.15 2.35 16.93
N LYS A 68 -9.91 1.69 15.78
CA LYS A 68 -10.13 2.24 14.43
C LYS A 68 -10.78 1.20 13.51
N PRO A 69 -12.10 1.03 13.59
CA PRO A 69 -12.82 0.04 12.78
C PRO A 69 -12.77 0.29 11.27
N THR A 70 -12.52 1.54 10.85
CA THR A 70 -12.49 1.97 9.44
C THR A 70 -11.07 2.14 8.88
N LEU A 71 -10.03 1.81 9.67
CA LEU A 71 -8.63 2.13 9.35
C LEU A 71 -8.25 1.77 7.90
N GLY A 72 -8.49 0.53 7.51
CA GLY A 72 -8.14 0.03 6.19
C GLY A 72 -8.95 0.69 5.07
N ALA A 73 -10.22 0.96 5.30
CA ALA A 73 -11.07 1.65 4.33
C ALA A 73 -10.61 3.11 4.12
N ASP A 74 -10.27 3.81 5.20
CA ASP A 74 -9.81 5.20 5.18
C ASP A 74 -8.45 5.32 4.47
N VAL A 75 -7.50 4.42 4.79
CA VAL A 75 -6.19 4.38 4.13
C VAL A 75 -6.32 4.00 2.66
N HIS A 76 -7.13 2.99 2.33
CA HIS A 76 -7.34 2.57 0.95
C HIS A 76 -7.96 3.69 0.10
N ALA A 77 -8.92 4.45 0.65
CA ALA A 77 -9.50 5.60 -0.04
C ALA A 77 -8.46 6.69 -0.35
N GLN A 78 -7.58 7.01 0.62
CA GLN A 78 -6.48 7.96 0.40
C GLN A 78 -5.49 7.47 -0.67
N LEU A 79 -5.17 6.17 -0.68
CA LEU A 79 -4.31 5.59 -1.70
C LEU A 79 -4.92 5.69 -3.10
N LEU A 80 -6.23 5.50 -3.25
CA LEU A 80 -6.92 5.66 -4.54
C LEU A 80 -6.94 7.13 -5.01
N GLU A 81 -7.03 8.10 -4.10
CA GLU A 81 -6.89 9.52 -4.43
C GLU A 81 -5.47 9.86 -4.92
N ILE A 82 -4.46 9.33 -4.22
CA ILE A 82 -3.04 9.49 -4.61
C ILE A 82 -2.79 8.82 -5.97
N LYS A 83 -3.33 7.61 -6.20
CA LYS A 83 -3.30 6.94 -7.51
C LYS A 83 -3.78 7.90 -8.60
N GLY A 84 -4.97 8.47 -8.43
CA GLY A 84 -5.55 9.37 -9.44
C GLY A 84 -4.69 10.62 -9.66
N THR A 85 -4.10 11.17 -8.60
CA THR A 85 -3.18 12.30 -8.69
C THR A 85 -1.92 11.96 -9.51
N LEU A 86 -1.32 10.79 -9.25
CA LEU A 86 -0.10 10.35 -9.94
C LEU A 86 -0.36 9.99 -11.41
N GLU A 87 -1.43 9.24 -11.72
CA GLU A 87 -1.79 8.90 -13.11
C GLU A 87 -2.04 10.17 -13.94
N ASN A 88 -2.76 11.14 -13.38
CA ASN A 88 -3.02 12.42 -14.04
C ASN A 88 -1.75 13.25 -14.25
N HIS A 89 -0.84 13.29 -13.27
CA HIS A 89 0.39 14.07 -13.35
C HIS A 89 1.38 13.51 -14.38
N TYR A 90 1.65 12.21 -14.31
CA TYR A 90 2.63 11.55 -15.18
C TYR A 90 2.05 11.12 -16.52
N ARG A 91 0.73 11.29 -16.73
CA ARG A 91 -0.01 10.90 -17.93
C ARG A 91 0.07 9.39 -18.20
N ASP A 92 0.07 8.61 -17.12
CA ASP A 92 0.04 7.15 -17.20
C ASP A 92 -1.37 6.73 -17.63
N MET A 93 -1.50 6.29 -18.89
CA MET A 93 -2.78 6.01 -19.57
C MET A 93 -2.80 4.63 -20.19
#